data_AF-A0A1V4LUT4-F1
#
_entry.id   AF-A0A1V4LUT4-F1
#
_cell.length_a   1.000
_cell.length_b   1.000
_cell.length_c   1.000
_cell.angle_alpha   90.00
_cell.angle_beta   90.00
_cell.angle_gamma   90.00
#
_symmetry.space_group_name_H-M   'P 1'
#
loop_
_entity.id
_entity.type
_entity.pdbx_description
1 polymer ?
#
loop_
_entity_poly.entity_id
_entity_poly.type
_entity_poly.pdbx_seq_one_letter_code
_entity_poly.pdbx_strand_id
1 'polypeptide(L)'
;MGNLKQDTMPVIRELPDFDRHSGNRLERLVFNYRPLFMLFMTLVTLVLGYMAVTRLELRPSFEKMIPQSQPYIQNYLENRQSLRGLGNSVRVVVENTEGDIFDPQYLQVLKTVNDELFLTQGVDRAWMKSLWSSAVRWTEVTEEGFQGGPVMPDSYQGSPSDIEQLRQNINRAGIVGSLVASDFKSSMLIVPLLDKTSATGQSLNYHEFSRQLEERLRDKIEFAGDSAARKAGEEGKGQYKVRVIGFAKLMGDLIDGLIQVMMFFGLAVVTSLLIIYCYTRCVRSTLLV
;
A
#
# COMPACT_ATOMS: atom_id res chain seq x y z
N MET A 1 -72.99 -0.79 21.23
CA MET A 1 -72.78 -0.27 19.86
C MET A 1 -72.20 1.14 19.96
N GLY A 2 -70.88 1.26 19.99
CA GLY A 2 -70.17 2.54 19.96
C GLY A 2 -69.46 2.67 18.62
N ASN A 3 -69.95 3.54 17.74
CA ASN A 3 -69.31 3.85 16.47
C ASN A 3 -68.01 4.63 16.73
N LEU A 4 -66.87 3.97 16.62
CA LEU A 4 -65.59 4.64 16.41
C LEU A 4 -65.65 5.29 15.02
N LYS A 5 -65.86 6.60 14.97
CA LYS A 5 -65.58 7.40 13.76
C LYS A 5 -64.09 7.24 13.46
N GLN A 6 -63.77 6.45 12.44
CA GLN A 6 -62.47 6.52 11.80
C GLN A 6 -62.34 7.93 11.25
N ASP A 7 -61.36 8.67 11.77
CA ASP A 7 -61.00 10.01 11.32
C ASP A 7 -60.32 9.85 9.95
N THR A 8 -61.13 9.74 8.90
CA THR A 8 -60.66 9.65 7.52
C THR A 8 -60.08 11.01 7.14
N MET A 9 -58.75 11.14 7.25
CA MET A 9 -58.03 12.29 6.71
C MET A 9 -58.41 12.42 5.22
N PRO A 10 -58.98 13.56 4.77
CA PRO A 10 -59.37 13.74 3.38
C PRO A 10 -58.13 13.67 2.48
N VAL A 11 -58.22 12.91 1.39
CA VAL A 11 -57.13 12.81 0.40
C VAL A 11 -57.10 14.11 -0.39
N ILE A 12 -56.22 15.02 0.01
CA ILE A 12 -55.98 16.29 -0.68
C ILE A 12 -55.20 16.01 -1.96
N ARG A 13 -55.80 16.27 -3.12
CA ARG A 13 -55.22 15.96 -4.45
C ARG A 13 -54.47 17.12 -5.07
N GLU A 14 -54.76 18.35 -4.64
CA GLU A 14 -54.17 19.57 -5.21
C GLU A 14 -53.39 20.36 -4.15
N LEU A 15 -52.22 20.89 -4.54
CA LEU A 15 -51.35 21.72 -3.69
C LEU A 15 -52.02 22.97 -3.04
N PRO A 16 -53.01 23.63 -3.67
CA PRO A 16 -53.71 24.77 -3.07
C PRO A 16 -54.57 24.40 -1.86
N ASP A 17 -55.04 23.15 -1.79
CA ASP A 17 -55.95 22.65 -0.74
C ASP A 17 -55.20 22.15 0.51
N PHE A 18 -53.86 22.18 0.48
CA PHE A 18 -53.01 21.76 1.59
C PHE A 18 -52.85 22.88 2.63
N ASP A 19 -53.20 22.61 3.89
CA ASP A 19 -53.02 23.56 4.99
C ASP A 19 -51.52 23.79 5.27
N ARG A 20 -51.02 24.96 4.87
CA ARG A 20 -49.63 25.42 5.08
C ARG A 20 -49.28 25.66 6.54
N HIS A 21 -50.26 25.62 7.45
CA HIS A 21 -50.06 25.72 8.89
C HIS A 21 -50.15 24.37 9.62
N SER A 22 -50.42 23.28 8.91
CA SER A 22 -50.36 21.94 9.50
C SER A 22 -48.94 21.56 9.94
N GLY A 23 -48.83 20.80 11.03
CA GLY A 23 -47.56 20.27 11.54
C GLY A 23 -46.76 21.17 12.48
N ASN A 24 -45.61 20.67 12.91
CA ASN A 24 -44.68 21.34 13.83
C ASN A 24 -43.87 22.44 13.10
N ARG A 25 -43.23 23.37 13.84
CA ARG A 25 -42.52 24.52 13.25
C ARG A 25 -41.44 24.13 12.22
N LEU A 26 -40.77 22.99 12.43
CA LEU A 26 -39.75 22.47 11.50
C LEU A 26 -40.37 21.90 10.22
N GLU A 27 -41.47 21.15 10.33
CA GLU A 27 -42.21 20.62 9.18
C GLU A 27 -42.74 21.77 8.33
N ARG A 28 -43.29 22.80 8.98
CA ARG A 28 -43.77 24.01 8.30
C ARG A 28 -42.66 24.73 7.53
N LEU A 29 -41.44 24.75 8.06
CA LEU A 29 -40.28 25.36 7.41
C LEU A 29 -39.85 24.55 6.17
N VAL A 30 -39.78 23.21 6.30
CA VAL A 30 -39.31 22.33 5.22
C VAL A 30 -40.35 22.21 4.09
N PHE A 31 -41.62 21.98 4.42
CA PHE A 31 -42.67 21.73 3.43
C PHE A 31 -43.13 22.99 2.69
N ASN A 32 -43.22 24.15 3.36
CA ASN A 32 -43.61 25.40 2.68
C ASN A 32 -42.48 25.95 1.79
N TYR A 33 -41.22 25.72 2.15
CA TYR A 33 -40.05 26.13 1.37
C TYR A 33 -39.39 24.95 0.63
N ARG A 34 -40.17 23.91 0.27
CA ARG A 34 -39.66 22.69 -0.37
C ARG A 34 -38.67 22.90 -1.53
N PRO A 35 -38.86 23.82 -2.51
CA PRO A 35 -37.87 23.96 -3.58
C PRO A 35 -36.56 24.57 -3.09
N LEU A 36 -36.63 25.49 -2.12
CA LEU A 36 -35.44 26.11 -1.51
C LEU A 36 -34.66 25.10 -0.68
N PHE A 37 -35.38 24.26 0.08
CA PHE A 37 -34.77 23.18 0.87
C PHE A 37 -34.10 22.13 -0.02
N MET A 38 -34.77 21.68 -1.09
CA MET A 38 -34.17 20.74 -2.06
C MET A 38 -32.95 21.35 -2.78
N LEU A 39 -33.00 22.64 -3.13
CA LEU A 39 -31.85 23.34 -3.72
C LEU A 39 -30.67 23.40 -2.74
N PHE A 40 -30.94 23.75 -1.48
CA PHE A 40 -29.91 23.81 -0.45
C PHE A 40 -29.26 22.44 -0.20
N MET A 41 -30.04 21.37 -0.06
CA MET A 41 -29.52 20.01 0.11
C MET A 41 -28.73 19.54 -1.11
N THR A 42 -29.21 19.85 -2.32
CA THR A 42 -28.47 19.56 -3.57
C THR A 42 -27.14 20.29 -3.58
N LEU A 43 -27.10 21.57 -3.21
CA LEU A 43 -25.87 22.36 -3.19
C LEU A 43 -24.87 21.85 -2.15
N VAL A 44 -25.33 21.53 -0.94
CA VAL A 44 -24.50 20.91 0.11
C VAL A 44 -23.93 19.57 -0.39
N THR A 45 -24.77 18.74 -1.03
CA THR A 45 -24.35 17.45 -1.59
C THR A 45 -23.30 17.62 -2.68
N LEU A 46 -23.47 18.58 -3.59
CA LEU A 46 -22.50 18.88 -4.64
C LEU A 46 -21.18 19.40 -4.07
N VAL A 47 -21.22 20.28 -3.06
CA VAL A 47 -20.01 20.79 -2.39
C VAL A 47 -19.26 19.67 -1.67
N LEU A 48 -19.98 18.84 -0.91
CA LEU A 48 -19.38 17.69 -0.23
C LEU A 48 -18.85 16.65 -1.23
N GLY A 49 -19.57 16.39 -2.32
CA GLY A 49 -19.12 15.53 -3.41
C GLY A 49 -17.84 16.06 -4.08
N TYR A 50 -17.79 17.37 -4.35
CA TYR A 50 -16.58 18.01 -4.89
C TYR A 50 -15.41 17.94 -3.91
N MET A 51 -15.63 18.21 -2.61
CA MET A 51 -14.61 18.08 -1.58
C MET A 51 -14.12 16.63 -1.44
N ALA A 52 -15.03 15.65 -1.53
CA ALA A 52 -14.67 14.24 -1.50
C ALA A 52 -13.80 13.87 -2.71
N VAL A 53 -14.14 14.31 -3.92
CA VAL A 53 -13.34 14.01 -5.12
C VAL A 53 -11.98 14.71 -5.12
N THR A 54 -11.90 15.94 -4.60
CA THR A 54 -10.68 16.75 -4.72
C THR A 54 -9.73 16.68 -3.53
N ARG A 55 -10.22 16.36 -2.34
CA ARG A 55 -9.42 16.41 -1.10
C ARG A 55 -9.34 15.09 -0.34
N LEU A 56 -10.14 14.09 -0.70
CA LEU A 56 -10.07 12.80 -0.03
C LEU A 56 -8.86 12.02 -0.56
N GLU A 57 -7.74 12.16 0.12
CA GLU A 57 -6.54 11.39 -0.15
C GLU A 57 -6.26 10.43 1.00
N LEU A 58 -6.13 9.14 0.67
CA LEU A 58 -5.65 8.12 1.59
C LEU A 58 -4.14 8.30 1.76
N ARG A 59 -3.73 9.04 2.80
CA ARG A 59 -2.33 9.21 3.18
C ARG A 59 -2.01 8.40 4.44
N PRO A 60 -1.79 7.08 4.33
CA PRO A 60 -1.19 6.36 5.45
C PRO A 60 0.18 6.98 5.73
N SER A 61 0.51 7.16 7.00
CA SER A 61 1.78 7.71 7.44
C SER A 61 2.32 6.82 8.55
N PHE A 62 3.52 6.30 8.34
CA PHE A 62 4.21 5.44 9.31
C PHE A 62 4.25 6.09 10.70
N GLU A 63 4.65 7.36 10.78
CA GLU A 63 4.76 8.09 12.04
C GLU A 63 3.42 8.28 12.77
N LYS A 64 2.32 8.43 12.03
CA LYS A 64 0.98 8.61 12.62
C LYS A 64 0.38 7.31 13.14
N MET A 65 0.89 6.17 12.69
CA MET A 65 0.43 4.84 13.13
C MET A 65 1.19 4.33 14.36
N ILE A 66 2.31 4.96 14.73
CA ILE A 66 3.10 4.61 15.91
C ILE A 66 2.56 5.41 17.12
N PRO A 67 2.49 4.81 18.32
CA PRO A 67 2.06 5.51 19.53
C PRO A 67 3.07 6.60 19.96
N GLN A 68 2.82 7.84 19.54
CA GLN A 68 3.70 8.99 19.79
C GLN A 68 3.76 9.41 21.28
N SER A 69 2.84 8.93 22.11
CA SER A 69 2.82 9.21 23.55
C SER A 69 3.87 8.44 24.35
N GLN A 70 4.48 7.40 23.78
CA GLN A 70 5.48 6.58 24.48
C GLN A 70 6.84 7.29 24.53
N PRO A 71 7.52 7.35 25.69
CA PRO A 71 8.82 8.04 25.83
C PRO A 71 9.91 7.52 24.87
N TYR A 72 9.91 6.22 24.58
CA TYR A 72 10.87 5.63 23.62
C TYR A 72 10.67 6.13 22.19
N ILE A 73 9.42 6.37 21.79
CA ILE A 73 9.09 6.89 20.46
C ILE A 73 9.46 8.36 20.36
N GLN A 74 9.25 9.14 21.42
CA GLN A 74 9.68 10.54 21.47
C GLN A 74 11.20 10.65 21.30
N ASN A 75 11.97 9.85 22.04
CA ASN A 75 13.43 9.80 21.90
C ASN A 75 13.87 9.40 20.47
N TYR A 76 13.18 8.44 19.86
CA TYR A 76 13.44 8.05 18.47
C TYR A 76 13.15 9.20 17.50
N LEU A 77 12.03 9.90 17.65
CA LEU A 77 11.64 11.01 16.79
C LEU A 77 12.62 12.19 16.90
N GLU A 78 13.08 12.51 18.11
CA GLU A 78 14.08 13.55 18.37
C GLU A 78 15.44 13.22 17.75
N ASN A 79 15.88 11.96 17.84
CA ASN A 79 17.19 11.50 17.36
C ASN A 79 17.17 10.91 15.95
N ARG A 80 16.03 11.02 15.25
CA ARG A 80 15.77 10.32 14.00
C ARG A 80 16.81 10.58 12.92
N GLN A 81 17.32 11.81 12.85
CA GLN A 81 18.32 12.19 11.84
C GLN A 81 19.63 11.42 11.99
N SER A 82 19.95 10.98 13.22
CA SER A 82 21.12 10.16 13.55
C SER A 82 20.85 8.65 13.36
N LEU A 83 19.58 8.25 13.29
CA LEU A 83 19.13 6.86 13.18
C LEU A 83 18.56 6.54 11.78
N ARG A 84 19.06 7.22 10.74
CA ARG A 84 18.65 6.97 9.35
C ARG A 84 18.87 5.49 8.98
N GLY A 85 17.95 4.94 8.20
CA GLY A 85 17.96 3.53 7.83
C GLY A 85 17.27 2.58 8.83
N LEU A 86 16.98 2.99 10.07
CA LEU A 86 16.31 2.15 11.09
C LEU A 86 14.78 2.33 11.17
N GLY A 87 14.24 3.30 10.43
CA GLY A 87 12.80 3.60 10.42
C GLY A 87 12.01 2.76 9.42
N ASN A 88 11.14 3.44 8.68
CA ASN A 88 10.34 2.83 7.62
C ASN A 88 11.27 2.17 6.57
N SER A 89 11.19 0.85 6.45
CA SER A 89 12.00 0.06 5.51
C SER A 89 11.20 -1.10 4.94
N VAL A 90 11.59 -1.51 3.75
CA VAL A 90 11.09 -2.67 3.04
C VAL A 90 12.21 -3.68 2.94
N ARG A 91 11.90 -4.94 3.20
CA ARG A 91 12.83 -6.06 3.05
C ARG A 91 12.36 -6.89 1.86
N VAL A 92 13.25 -7.04 0.89
CA VAL A 92 13.00 -7.82 -0.32
C VAL A 92 13.90 -9.05 -0.25
N VAL A 93 13.31 -10.23 -0.19
CA VAL A 93 14.03 -11.50 -0.18
C VAL A 93 13.91 -12.13 -1.56
N VAL A 94 15.04 -12.53 -2.13
CA VAL A 94 15.10 -13.27 -3.39
C VAL A 94 15.58 -14.68 -3.08
N GLU A 95 14.77 -15.67 -3.40
CA GLU A 95 14.98 -17.09 -3.12
C GLU A 95 15.25 -17.84 -4.43
N ASN A 96 16.28 -18.69 -4.44
CA ASN A 96 16.54 -19.63 -5.52
C ASN A 96 15.95 -21.00 -5.14
N THR A 97 14.95 -21.48 -5.89
CA THR A 97 14.25 -22.73 -5.56
C THR A 97 15.06 -23.97 -5.94
N GLU A 98 15.89 -23.88 -6.99
CA GLU A 98 16.60 -25.03 -7.57
C GLU A 98 18.12 -25.00 -7.31
N GLY A 99 18.68 -23.84 -6.98
CA GLY A 99 20.12 -23.63 -6.79
C GLY A 99 20.47 -22.93 -5.49
N ASP A 100 21.66 -22.34 -5.39
CA ASP A 100 22.09 -21.51 -4.26
C ASP A 100 22.25 -20.04 -4.70
N ILE A 101 22.65 -19.16 -3.78
CA ILE A 101 22.90 -17.75 -4.08
C ILE A 101 24.20 -17.52 -4.88
N PHE A 102 25.01 -18.55 -5.08
CA PHE A 102 26.33 -18.45 -5.72
C PHE A 102 26.26 -18.67 -7.24
N ASP A 103 25.11 -19.13 -7.73
CA ASP A 103 24.80 -19.21 -9.15
C ASP A 103 24.98 -17.82 -9.83
N PRO A 104 25.80 -17.70 -10.89
CA PRO A 104 25.95 -16.48 -11.67
C PRO A 104 24.62 -15.89 -12.14
N GLN A 105 23.67 -16.73 -12.53
CA GLN A 105 22.37 -16.27 -13.03
C GLN A 105 21.54 -15.67 -11.89
N TYR A 106 21.57 -16.28 -10.69
CA TYR A 106 20.95 -15.72 -9.50
C TYR A 106 21.56 -14.36 -9.14
N LEU A 107 22.89 -14.25 -9.13
CA LEU A 107 23.58 -13.01 -8.79
C LEU A 107 23.26 -11.89 -9.79
N GLN A 108 23.04 -12.21 -11.06
CA GLN A 108 22.61 -11.25 -12.07
C GLN A 108 21.15 -10.80 -11.90
N VAL A 109 20.25 -11.72 -11.51
CA VAL A 109 18.88 -11.37 -11.13
C VAL A 109 18.90 -10.47 -9.89
N LEU A 110 19.69 -10.82 -8.88
CA LEU A 110 19.84 -10.03 -7.67
C LEU A 110 20.38 -8.62 -7.96
N LYS A 111 21.32 -8.49 -8.90
CA LYS A 111 21.81 -7.20 -9.38
C LYS A 111 20.70 -6.37 -10.01
N THR A 112 19.90 -7.00 -10.87
CA THR A 112 18.75 -6.34 -11.52
C THR A 112 17.75 -5.83 -10.47
N VAL A 113 17.42 -6.66 -9.47
CA VAL A 113 16.55 -6.28 -8.36
C VAL A 113 17.13 -5.10 -7.57
N ASN A 114 18.42 -5.18 -7.25
CA ASN A 114 19.14 -4.12 -6.54
C ASN A 114 19.06 -2.78 -7.29
N ASP A 115 19.33 -2.79 -8.59
CA ASP A 115 19.39 -1.58 -9.41
C ASP A 115 17.99 -0.95 -9.59
N GLU A 116 16.96 -1.76 -9.81
CA GLU A 116 15.56 -1.29 -9.87
C GLU A 116 15.11 -0.64 -8.55
N LEU A 117 15.43 -1.28 -7.42
CA LEU A 117 15.13 -0.76 -6.09
C LEU A 117 15.90 0.54 -5.81
N PHE A 118 17.18 0.59 -6.17
CA PHE A 118 18.00 1.78 -5.99
C PHE A 118 17.46 2.99 -6.76
N LEU A 119 16.90 2.76 -7.95
CA LEU A 119 16.31 3.80 -8.80
C LEU A 119 14.88 4.21 -8.38
N THR A 120 14.22 3.41 -7.55
CA THR A 120 12.83 3.65 -7.13
C THR A 120 12.72 4.94 -6.31
N GLN A 121 11.65 5.72 -6.54
CA GLN A 121 11.42 6.97 -5.83
C GLN A 121 11.07 6.73 -4.36
N GLY A 122 11.62 7.56 -3.48
CA GLY A 122 11.38 7.44 -2.03
C GLY A 122 12.29 6.43 -1.33
N VAL A 123 13.19 5.74 -2.02
CA VAL A 123 14.21 4.90 -1.40
C VAL A 123 15.38 5.76 -0.90
N ASP A 124 15.84 5.51 0.34
CA ASP A 124 17.06 6.09 0.87
C ASP A 124 18.28 5.28 0.37
N ARG A 125 18.77 5.70 -0.80
CA ARG A 125 19.88 5.07 -1.52
C ARG A 125 21.15 4.92 -0.69
N ALA A 126 21.43 5.88 0.19
CA ALA A 126 22.65 5.89 0.99
C ALA A 126 22.68 4.78 2.06
N TRP A 127 21.51 4.30 2.47
CA TRP A 127 21.36 3.32 3.55
C TRP A 127 20.80 1.97 3.07
N MET A 128 20.63 1.80 1.76
CA MET A 128 20.25 0.52 1.17
C MET A 128 21.36 -0.52 1.39
N LYS A 129 20.98 -1.72 1.83
CA LYS A 129 21.91 -2.84 2.05
C LYS A 129 21.52 -4.02 1.18
N SER A 130 22.48 -4.53 0.43
CA SER A 130 22.38 -5.66 -0.48
C SER A 130 23.76 -6.29 -0.65
N LEU A 131 23.84 -7.54 -1.13
CA LEU A 131 25.11 -8.14 -1.52
C LEU A 131 25.84 -7.27 -2.56
N TRP A 132 25.10 -6.64 -3.46
CA TRP A 132 25.63 -5.72 -4.48
C TRP A 132 25.89 -4.28 -4.00
N SER A 133 25.55 -3.96 -2.74
CA SER A 133 25.78 -2.61 -2.21
C SER A 133 27.18 -2.48 -1.60
N SER A 134 27.82 -1.33 -1.83
CA SER A 134 29.12 -1.00 -1.22
C SER A 134 29.06 -0.81 0.31
N ALA A 135 27.84 -0.64 0.86
CA ALA A 135 27.58 -0.50 2.29
C ALA A 135 27.79 -1.81 3.07
N VAL A 136 27.69 -2.97 2.41
CA VAL A 136 27.90 -4.28 3.04
C VAL A 136 29.35 -4.69 2.83
N ARG A 137 30.13 -4.66 3.91
CA ARG A 137 31.57 -4.87 3.90
C ARG A 137 31.96 -6.01 4.83
N TRP A 138 33.02 -6.72 4.47
CA TRP A 138 33.70 -7.63 5.37
C TRP A 138 34.90 -6.93 6.01
N THR A 139 35.31 -7.40 7.18
CA THR A 139 36.51 -6.92 7.86
C THR A 139 37.15 -8.09 8.57
N GLU A 140 38.47 -8.22 8.43
CA GLU A 140 39.29 -9.27 9.02
C GLU A 140 40.46 -8.63 9.75
N VAL A 141 40.85 -9.24 10.87
CA VAL A 141 42.02 -8.82 11.64
C VAL A 141 43.20 -9.67 11.19
N THR A 142 44.23 -9.01 10.67
CA THR A 142 45.49 -9.62 10.26
C THR A 142 46.65 -9.09 11.10
N GLU A 143 47.82 -9.69 10.98
CA GLU A 143 49.04 -9.25 11.69
C GLU A 143 49.45 -7.82 11.32
N GLU A 144 49.10 -7.37 10.10
CA GLU A 144 49.38 -6.03 9.57
C GLU A 144 48.30 -5.00 9.94
N GLY A 145 47.19 -5.42 10.54
CA GLY A 145 46.09 -4.56 10.99
C GLY A 145 44.71 -5.02 10.54
N PHE A 146 43.82 -4.09 10.21
CA PHE A 146 42.49 -4.40 9.69
C PHE A 146 42.50 -4.40 8.17
N GLN A 147 42.09 -5.51 7.57
CA GLN A 147 41.80 -5.59 6.14
C GLN A 147 40.30 -5.68 5.92
N GLY A 148 39.79 -5.12 4.82
CA GLY A 148 38.37 -5.17 4.54
C GLY A 148 38.01 -4.63 3.16
N GLY A 149 36.86 -5.06 2.67
CA GLY A 149 36.36 -4.74 1.34
C GLY A 149 34.84 -4.86 1.28
N PRO A 150 34.21 -4.44 0.16
CA PRO A 150 32.83 -4.79 -0.11
C PRO A 150 32.67 -6.31 -0.17
N VAL A 151 31.49 -6.82 0.19
CA VAL A 151 31.22 -8.27 0.14
C VAL A 151 31.24 -8.77 -1.31
N MET A 152 30.56 -8.06 -2.22
CA MET A 152 30.70 -8.31 -3.65
C MET A 152 32.00 -7.69 -4.16
N PRO A 153 32.89 -8.47 -4.81
CA PRO A 153 34.11 -7.93 -5.41
C PRO A 153 33.80 -6.95 -6.55
N ASP A 154 34.51 -5.82 -6.61
CA ASP A 154 34.34 -4.83 -7.69
C ASP A 154 34.71 -5.40 -9.08
N SER A 155 35.58 -6.40 -9.11
CA SER A 155 36.05 -7.10 -10.31
C SER A 155 35.20 -8.32 -10.70
N TYR A 156 34.04 -8.54 -10.06
CA TYR A 156 33.21 -9.73 -10.30
C TYR A 156 32.83 -9.86 -11.78
N GLN A 157 33.23 -10.98 -12.39
CA GLN A 157 32.92 -11.32 -13.78
C GLN A 157 32.12 -12.64 -13.91
N GLY A 158 31.74 -13.24 -12.77
CA GLY A 158 31.05 -14.54 -12.74
C GLY A 158 31.97 -15.73 -12.93
N SER A 159 33.29 -15.55 -12.78
CA SER A 159 34.24 -16.66 -12.82
C SER A 159 34.15 -17.52 -11.55
N PRO A 160 34.54 -18.81 -11.58
CA PRO A 160 34.55 -19.65 -10.38
C PRO A 160 35.40 -19.09 -9.23
N SER A 161 36.49 -18.39 -9.55
CA SER A 161 37.31 -17.70 -8.56
C SER A 161 36.59 -16.53 -7.88
N ASP A 162 35.78 -15.77 -8.63
CA ASP A 162 35.01 -14.66 -8.05
C ASP A 162 33.94 -15.17 -7.09
N ILE A 163 33.33 -16.32 -7.40
CA ILE A 163 32.31 -16.96 -6.57
C ILE A 163 32.92 -17.46 -5.26
N GLU A 164 34.10 -18.08 -5.33
CA GLU A 164 34.81 -18.54 -4.13
C GLU A 164 35.23 -17.36 -3.26
N GLN A 165 35.72 -16.28 -3.87
CA GLN A 165 36.02 -15.05 -3.16
C GLN A 165 34.77 -14.43 -2.51
N LEU A 166 33.63 -14.42 -3.21
CA LEU A 166 32.35 -13.95 -2.66
C LEU A 166 31.92 -14.80 -1.46
N ARG A 167 32.04 -16.13 -1.54
CA ARG A 167 31.73 -17.05 -0.43
C ARG A 167 32.58 -16.75 0.80
N GLN A 168 33.88 -16.52 0.62
CA GLN A 168 34.79 -16.14 1.70
C GLN A 168 34.42 -14.77 2.29
N ASN A 169 34.12 -13.78 1.45
CA ASN A 169 33.72 -12.45 1.90
C ASN A 169 32.41 -12.48 2.71
N ILE A 170 31.41 -13.27 2.28
CA ILE A 170 30.14 -13.44 3.00
C ILE A 170 30.39 -14.02 4.40
N ASN A 171 31.23 -15.05 4.51
CA ASN A 171 31.58 -15.67 5.78
C ASN A 171 32.35 -14.71 6.69
N ARG A 172 33.34 -13.99 6.15
CA ARG A 172 34.12 -12.97 6.87
C ARG A 172 33.25 -11.80 7.36
N ALA A 173 32.23 -11.42 6.58
CA ALA A 173 31.32 -10.34 6.96
C ALA A 173 30.34 -10.74 8.08
N GLY A 174 30.16 -12.03 8.36
CA GLY A 174 29.20 -12.49 9.37
C GLY A 174 27.74 -12.15 9.02
N ILE A 175 27.41 -12.03 7.74
CA ILE A 175 26.07 -11.63 7.28
C ILE A 175 25.12 -12.82 7.04
N VAL A 176 25.61 -14.04 7.24
CA VAL A 176 24.79 -15.26 7.25
C VAL A 176 23.85 -15.20 8.46
N GLY A 177 22.56 -15.44 8.22
CA GLY A 177 21.47 -15.26 9.18
C GLY A 177 20.88 -13.84 9.21
N SER A 178 21.45 -12.85 8.52
CA SER A 178 20.93 -11.47 8.48
C SER A 178 20.60 -10.97 7.07
N LEU A 179 21.58 -10.93 6.16
CA LEU A 179 21.37 -10.63 4.74
C LEU A 179 21.34 -11.89 3.87
N VAL A 180 22.00 -12.97 4.30
CA VAL A 180 22.04 -14.24 3.57
C VAL A 180 21.42 -15.33 4.44
N ALA A 181 20.57 -16.18 3.89
CA ALA A 181 20.00 -17.29 4.63
C ALA A 181 21.08 -18.33 5.00
N SER A 182 20.88 -19.02 6.12
CA SER A 182 21.82 -20.02 6.64
C SER A 182 22.02 -21.23 5.73
N ASP A 183 21.05 -21.50 4.85
CA ASP A 183 21.09 -22.55 3.84
C ASP A 183 21.68 -22.08 2.49
N PHE A 184 22.08 -20.81 2.39
CA PHE A 184 22.54 -20.17 1.15
C PHE A 184 21.57 -20.28 -0.03
N LYS A 185 20.27 -20.43 0.24
CA LYS A 185 19.23 -20.48 -0.81
C LYS A 185 18.60 -19.12 -1.10
N SER A 186 18.72 -18.16 -0.19
CA SER A 186 18.13 -16.84 -0.37
C SER A 186 19.01 -15.71 0.19
N SER A 187 18.79 -14.52 -0.34
CA SER A 187 19.40 -13.28 0.15
C SER A 187 18.35 -12.18 0.28
N MET A 188 18.57 -11.28 1.23
CA MET A 188 17.68 -10.17 1.57
C MET A 188 18.35 -8.85 1.20
N LEU A 189 17.56 -7.95 0.61
CA LEU A 189 17.88 -6.55 0.46
C LEU A 189 17.08 -5.75 1.48
N ILE A 190 17.75 -4.85 2.20
CA ILE A 190 17.12 -3.90 3.11
C ILE A 190 17.05 -2.57 2.38
N VAL A 191 15.83 -2.07 2.18
CA VAL A 191 15.51 -0.88 1.41
C VAL A 191 14.82 0.14 2.33
N PRO A 192 15.58 1.02 3.00
CA PRO A 192 14.98 2.07 3.79
C PRO A 192 14.24 3.07 2.90
N LEU A 193 13.14 3.61 3.43
CA LEU A 193 12.28 4.57 2.74
C LEU A 193 12.39 5.95 3.39
N LEU A 194 12.44 6.97 2.56
CA LEU A 194 12.36 8.37 2.95
C LEU A 194 10.89 8.74 3.19
N ASP A 195 10.63 9.50 4.24
CA ASP A 195 9.27 9.98 4.52
C ASP A 195 8.79 11.01 3.52
N LYS A 196 9.73 11.85 3.04
CA LYS A 196 9.49 12.84 2.01
C LYS A 196 10.40 12.52 0.85
N THR A 197 9.83 12.45 -0.35
CA THR A 197 10.61 12.20 -1.55
C THR A 197 11.50 13.41 -1.84
N SER A 198 12.76 13.17 -2.20
CA SER A 198 13.72 14.25 -2.47
C SER A 198 13.35 15.11 -3.69
N ALA A 199 12.52 14.57 -4.61
CA ALA A 199 12.13 15.24 -5.84
C ALA A 199 10.93 16.18 -5.68
N THR A 200 9.91 15.81 -4.90
CA THR A 200 8.66 16.58 -4.78
C THR A 200 8.43 17.14 -3.38
N GLY A 201 9.21 16.70 -2.38
CA GLY A 201 9.01 17.08 -0.97
C GLY A 201 7.72 16.54 -0.35
N GLN A 202 6.95 15.75 -1.11
CA GLN A 202 5.69 15.17 -0.68
C GLN A 202 5.91 13.84 0.04
N SER A 203 4.95 13.48 0.88
CA SER A 203 4.92 12.16 1.54
C SER A 203 4.89 11.04 0.51
N LEU A 204 5.65 9.97 0.74
CA LEU A 204 5.66 8.81 -0.14
C LEU A 204 4.25 8.21 -0.31
N ASN A 205 3.83 8.00 -1.56
CA ASN A 205 2.60 7.26 -1.84
C ASN A 205 2.86 5.75 -1.73
N TYR A 206 2.39 5.16 -0.63
CA TYR A 206 2.60 3.75 -0.33
C TYR A 206 1.87 2.81 -1.29
N HIS A 207 0.69 3.20 -1.80
CA HIS A 207 -0.07 2.38 -2.75
C HIS A 207 0.66 2.27 -4.08
N GLU A 208 1.11 3.41 -4.61
CA GLU A 208 1.87 3.46 -5.85
C GLU A 208 3.21 2.75 -5.70
N PHE A 209 3.94 2.99 -4.61
CA PHE A 209 5.20 2.32 -4.32
C PHE A 209 5.03 0.79 -4.27
N SER A 210 4.01 0.30 -3.56
CA SER A 210 3.72 -1.13 -3.46
C SER A 210 3.38 -1.74 -4.82
N ARG A 211 2.56 -1.07 -5.63
CA ARG A 211 2.26 -1.52 -7.00
C ARG A 211 3.49 -1.56 -7.88
N GLN A 212 4.31 -0.51 -7.87
CA GLN A 212 5.54 -0.45 -8.67
C GLN A 212 6.49 -1.58 -8.28
N LEU A 213 6.59 -1.89 -6.99
CA LEU A 213 7.42 -2.98 -6.49
C LEU A 213 6.94 -4.35 -6.96
N GLU A 214 5.63 -4.62 -6.87
CA GLU A 214 5.02 -5.86 -7.34
C GLU A 214 5.16 -6.02 -8.86
N GLU A 215 4.86 -4.97 -9.64
CA GLU A 215 4.94 -4.97 -11.10
C GLU A 215 6.39 -5.10 -11.61
N ARG A 216 7.35 -4.42 -10.98
CA ARG A 216 8.75 -4.44 -11.46
C ARG A 216 9.54 -5.64 -10.98
N LEU A 217 9.25 -6.14 -9.78
CA LEU A 217 10.00 -7.25 -9.20
C LEU A 217 9.29 -8.58 -9.41
N ARG A 218 8.07 -8.75 -8.89
CA ARG A 218 7.39 -10.05 -8.90
C ARG A 218 6.93 -10.44 -10.30
N ASP A 219 6.26 -9.55 -11.04
CA ASP A 219 5.80 -9.89 -12.40
C ASP A 219 7.00 -10.25 -13.28
N LYS A 220 8.10 -9.48 -13.25
CA LYS A 220 9.27 -9.70 -14.11
C LYS A 220 10.08 -10.94 -13.75
N ILE A 221 10.21 -11.27 -12.45
CA ILE A 221 11.13 -12.31 -11.98
C ILE A 221 10.41 -13.61 -11.64
N GLU A 222 9.32 -13.54 -10.87
CA GLU A 222 8.58 -14.71 -10.39
C GLU A 222 7.61 -15.25 -11.44
N PHE A 223 7.01 -14.35 -12.24
CA PHE A 223 6.00 -14.67 -13.26
C PHE A 223 6.48 -14.50 -14.71
N ALA A 224 7.77 -14.21 -14.94
CA ALA A 224 8.37 -14.00 -16.27
C ALA A 224 7.59 -13.01 -17.18
N GLY A 225 6.88 -12.06 -16.59
CA GLY A 225 6.06 -11.04 -17.27
C GLY A 225 4.56 -11.31 -17.28
N ASP A 226 4.06 -12.40 -16.68
CA ASP A 226 2.62 -12.69 -16.59
C ASP A 226 1.95 -12.01 -15.39
N SER A 227 1.53 -10.75 -15.58
CA SER A 227 0.80 -9.99 -14.57
C SER A 227 -0.61 -10.53 -14.25
N ALA A 228 -1.17 -11.42 -15.09
CA ALA A 228 -2.51 -11.97 -14.88
C ALA A 228 -2.47 -13.14 -13.89
N ALA A 229 -1.48 -14.03 -14.02
CA ALA A 229 -1.26 -15.14 -13.09
C ALA A 229 -1.01 -14.65 -11.65
N ARG A 230 -0.24 -13.56 -11.48
CA ARG A 230 -0.04 -12.95 -10.16
C ARG A 230 -1.35 -12.45 -9.53
N LYS A 231 -2.18 -11.74 -10.31
CA LYS A 231 -3.46 -11.18 -9.80
C LYS A 231 -4.46 -12.27 -9.41
N ALA A 232 -4.37 -13.45 -10.03
CA ALA A 232 -5.16 -14.61 -9.66
C ALA A 232 -4.69 -15.30 -8.36
N GLY A 233 -3.54 -14.88 -7.81
CA GLY A 233 -2.96 -15.46 -6.59
C GLY A 233 -2.25 -16.79 -6.82
N GLU A 234 -1.89 -17.11 -8.07
CA GLU A 234 -1.12 -18.32 -8.38
C GLU A 234 0.31 -18.19 -7.86
N GLU A 235 0.91 -19.29 -7.37
CA GLU A 235 2.35 -19.30 -7.12
C GLU A 235 3.08 -19.22 -8.47
N GLY A 236 4.00 -18.25 -8.60
CA GLY A 236 4.77 -18.13 -9.83
C GLY A 236 5.65 -19.35 -10.04
N LYS A 237 5.72 -19.80 -11.29
CA LYS A 237 6.47 -20.98 -11.72
C LYS A 237 7.95 -20.68 -11.98
N GLY A 238 8.40 -19.45 -11.72
CA GLY A 238 9.78 -19.05 -11.90
C GLY A 238 10.75 -19.77 -10.95
N GLN A 239 11.99 -19.95 -11.41
CA GLN A 239 13.10 -20.47 -10.61
C GLN A 239 13.45 -19.57 -9.41
N TYR A 240 13.12 -18.28 -9.50
CA TYR A 240 13.39 -17.30 -8.47
C TYR A 240 12.09 -16.79 -7.86
N LYS A 241 11.96 -16.90 -6.54
CA LYS A 241 10.81 -16.38 -5.80
C LYS A 241 11.19 -15.07 -5.11
N VAL A 242 10.33 -14.05 -5.22
CA VAL A 242 10.57 -12.75 -4.59
C VAL A 242 9.53 -12.51 -3.51
N ARG A 243 10.00 -12.36 -2.26
CA ARG A 243 9.14 -12.10 -1.10
C ARG A 243 9.41 -10.71 -0.58
N VAL A 244 8.38 -9.89 -0.50
CA VAL A 244 8.48 -8.53 0.01
C VAL A 244 7.74 -8.42 1.33
N ILE A 245 8.40 -7.87 2.34
CA ILE A 245 7.77 -7.47 3.60
C ILE A 245 8.14 -6.03 3.95
N GLY A 246 7.28 -5.36 4.71
CA GLY A 246 7.53 -4.01 5.20
C GLY A 246 6.25 -3.21 5.35
N PHE A 247 6.33 -2.09 6.06
CA PHE A 247 5.16 -1.24 6.30
C PHE A 247 4.54 -0.73 5.01
N ALA A 248 5.35 -0.33 4.04
CA ALA A 248 4.88 0.14 2.74
C ALA A 248 4.06 -0.92 1.98
N LYS A 249 4.51 -2.18 2.00
CA LYS A 249 3.80 -3.30 1.38
C LYS A 249 2.48 -3.59 2.07
N LEU A 250 2.49 -3.64 3.41
CA LEU A 250 1.29 -3.87 4.21
C LEU A 250 0.22 -2.80 3.95
N MET A 251 0.61 -1.53 3.88
CA MET A 251 -0.32 -0.44 3.59
C MET A 251 -0.85 -0.49 2.15
N GLY A 252 0.00 -0.89 1.19
CA GLY A 252 -0.45 -1.15 -0.19
C GLY A 252 -1.55 -2.21 -0.24
N ASP A 253 -1.32 -3.35 0.42
CA ASP A 253 -2.28 -4.46 0.47
C ASP A 253 -3.59 -4.07 1.18
N LEU A 254 -3.51 -3.28 2.25
CA LEU A 254 -4.69 -2.78 2.94
C LEU A 254 -5.52 -1.84 2.05
N ILE A 255 -4.88 -0.98 1.26
CA ILE A 255 -5.56 -0.08 0.32
C ILE A 255 -6.22 -0.90 -0.80
N ASP A 256 -5.53 -1.89 -1.36
CA ASP A 256 -6.10 -2.78 -2.37
C ASP A 256 -7.33 -3.53 -1.83
N GLY A 257 -7.23 -4.05 -0.60
CA GLY A 257 -8.36 -4.68 0.09
C GLY A 257 -9.52 -3.72 0.33
N LEU A 258 -9.26 -2.47 0.73
CA LEU A 258 -10.28 -1.44 0.90
C LEU A 258 -11.02 -1.15 -0.40
N ILE A 259 -10.31 -1.05 -1.53
CA ILE A 259 -10.90 -0.84 -2.85
C ILE A 259 -11.80 -2.02 -3.22
N GLN A 260 -11.39 -3.25 -2.91
CA GLN A 260 -12.21 -4.44 -3.14
C GLN A 260 -13.50 -4.42 -2.30
N VAL A 261 -13.43 -4.02 -1.03
CA VAL A 261 -14.61 -3.86 -0.17
C VAL A 261 -15.56 -2.79 -0.72
N MET A 262 -15.04 -1.66 -1.19
CA MET A 262 -15.84 -0.61 -1.83
C MET A 262 -16.57 -1.12 -3.09
N MET A 263 -15.92 -1.98 -3.88
CA MET A 263 -16.55 -2.61 -5.04
C MET A 263 -17.73 -3.49 -4.65
N PHE A 264 -17.58 -4.32 -3.60
CA PHE A 264 -18.69 -5.14 -3.08
C PHE A 264 -19.83 -4.28 -2.52
N PHE A 265 -19.51 -3.18 -1.84
CA PHE A 265 -20.53 -2.23 -1.38
C PHE A 265 -21.31 -1.63 -2.56
N GLY A 266 -20.62 -1.22 -3.63
CA GLY A 266 -21.26 -0.76 -4.86
C GLY A 266 -22.19 -1.81 -5.48
N LEU A 267 -21.74 -3.07 -5.53
CA LEU A 267 -22.56 -4.19 -6.01
C LEU A 267 -23.80 -4.42 -5.13
N ALA A 268 -23.66 -4.29 -3.80
CA ALA A 268 -24.77 -4.41 -2.87
C ALA A 268 -25.80 -3.31 -3.10
N VAL A 269 -25.38 -2.05 -3.25
CA VAL A 269 -26.27 -0.91 -3.58
C VAL A 269 -27.04 -1.17 -4.88
N VAL A 270 -26.35 -1.61 -5.94
CA VAL A 270 -27.01 -1.95 -7.21
C VAL A 270 -28.02 -3.08 -7.04
N THR A 271 -27.67 -4.12 -6.29
CA THR A 271 -28.56 -5.26 -6.04
C THR A 271 -29.80 -4.85 -5.24
N SER A 272 -29.62 -4.03 -4.20
CA SER A 272 -30.72 -3.45 -3.43
C SER A 272 -31.64 -2.59 -4.30
N LEU A 273 -31.08 -1.73 -5.16
CA LEU A 273 -31.85 -0.93 -6.11
C LEU A 273 -32.66 -1.80 -7.07
N LEU A 274 -32.09 -2.89 -7.59
CA LEU A 274 -32.79 -3.83 -8.46
C LEU A 274 -33.96 -4.52 -7.74
N ILE A 275 -33.77 -4.94 -6.49
CA ILE A 275 -34.84 -5.56 -5.70
C ILE A 275 -35.97 -4.56 -5.45
N ILE A 276 -35.64 -3.33 -5.05
CA ILE A 276 -36.63 -2.26 -4.82
C ILE A 276 -37.35 -1.92 -6.13
N TYR A 277 -36.64 -1.85 -7.26
CA TYR A 277 -37.24 -1.62 -8.57
C TYR A 277 -38.21 -2.73 -8.97
N CYS A 278 -37.81 -3.99 -8.82
CA CYS A 278 -38.67 -5.15 -9.12
C CYS A 278 -39.93 -5.17 -8.24
N TYR A 279 -39.80 -4.76 -6.97
CA TYR A 279 -40.92 -4.68 -6.03
C TYR A 279 -41.88 -3.52 -6.33
N THR A 280 -41.35 -2.31 -6.50
CA THR A 280 -42.15 -1.10 -6.69
C THR A 280 -42.61 -0.88 -8.14
N ARG A 281 -41.92 -1.48 -9.12
CA ARG A 281 -42.07 -1.28 -10.57
C ARG A 281 -42.14 0.19 -11.00
N CYS A 282 -41.61 1.10 -10.18
CA CYS A 282 -41.73 2.53 -10.36
C CYS A 282 -40.39 3.21 -10.10
N VAL A 283 -39.77 3.72 -11.17
CA VAL A 283 -38.45 4.39 -11.13
C VAL A 283 -38.42 5.55 -10.14
N ARG A 284 -39.52 6.32 -10.03
CA ARG A 284 -39.61 7.47 -9.12
C ARG A 284 -39.54 7.06 -7.65
N SER A 285 -40.21 5.97 -7.29
CA SER A 285 -40.18 5.47 -5.91
C SER A 285 -38.86 4.77 -5.59
N THR A 286 -38.24 4.11 -6.58
CA THR A 286 -36.94 3.46 -6.40
C THR A 286 -35.79 4.46 -6.22
N LEU A 287 -35.77 5.58 -6.96
CA LEU A 287 -34.70 6.59 -6.84
C LEU A 287 -34.83 7.47 -5.59
N LEU A 288 -36.00 7.49 -4.96
CA LEU A 288 -36.24 8.27 -3.74
C LEU A 288 -35.79 7.54 -2.48
N VAL A 289 -35.74 6.20 -2.53
CA VAL A 289 -35.31 5.30 -1.44
C VAL A 289 -33.82 5.03 -1.54
#